data_AF-A0AAV0Q8C2-F1
#
_entry.id   AF-A0AAV0Q8C2-F1
#
_cell.length_a   1.000
_cell.length_b   1.000
_cell.length_c   1.000
_cell.angle_alpha   90.00
_cell.angle_beta   90.00
_cell.angle_gamma   90.00
#
_symmetry.space_group_name_H-M   'P 1'
#
loop_
_entity.id
_entity.type
_entity.pdbx_description
1 polymer ?
#
loop_
_entity_poly.entity_id
_entity_poly.type
_entity_poly.pdbx_seq_one_letter_code
_entity_poly.pdbx_strand_id
1 'polypeptide(L)'
;MGVFTINITKELVDRLAGSDEKVKKRTTNKPRQKVPKQPRPPPQPKVNVKQLRDDDPNPRKLLLPPPASAGWPVLLPVQPLVRPASAELDAIQSVVLESEKVLEKLQKQEERMVQKVTERAKDLHGKEFKLPYQKPMPCMPDYEACRACYKEHINDILRCSSLTKNYYECVQRVKQQAGYGDK
;
A
#
# COMPACT_ATOMS: atom_id res chain seq x y z
N MET A 1 17.42 -33.49 -1.05
CA MET A 1 16.60 -32.96 -2.16
C MET A 1 15.40 -33.89 -2.32
N GLY A 2 14.23 -33.52 -1.80
CA GLY A 2 13.03 -34.37 -1.91
C GLY A 2 12.38 -34.24 -3.27
N VAL A 3 12.10 -35.37 -3.94
CA VAL A 3 11.40 -35.38 -5.24
C VAL A 3 9.90 -35.42 -4.97
N PHE A 4 9.16 -34.40 -5.40
CA PHE A 4 7.70 -34.37 -5.28
C PHE A 4 7.06 -34.83 -6.58
N THR A 5 6.27 -35.90 -6.54
CA THR A 5 5.49 -36.38 -7.68
C THR A 5 4.09 -35.79 -7.62
N ILE A 6 3.72 -34.99 -8.62
CA ILE A 6 2.37 -34.41 -8.73
C ILE A 6 1.53 -35.33 -9.61
N ASN A 7 0.49 -35.95 -9.03
CA ASN A 7 -0.49 -36.73 -9.77
C ASN A 7 -1.70 -35.85 -10.08
N ILE A 8 -1.90 -35.51 -11.36
CA ILE A 8 -3.07 -34.77 -11.82
C ILE A 8 -4.13 -35.79 -12.26
N THR A 9 -5.25 -35.85 -11.54
CA THR A 9 -6.38 -36.69 -11.91
C THR A 9 -7.21 -36.06 -13.02
N LYS A 10 -7.82 -36.88 -13.88
CA LYS A 10 -8.67 -36.42 -14.98
C LYS A 10 -9.83 -35.54 -14.48
N GLU A 11 -10.41 -35.89 -13.33
CA GLU A 11 -11.46 -35.10 -12.67
C GLU A 11 -11.01 -33.66 -12.33
N LEU A 12 -9.73 -33.46 -11.95
CA LEU A 12 -9.19 -32.12 -11.71
C LEU A 12 -9.17 -31.29 -13.00
N VAL A 13 -8.81 -31.92 -14.13
CA VAL A 13 -8.79 -31.29 -15.46
C VAL A 13 -10.21 -30.95 -15.91
N ASP A 14 -11.16 -31.89 -15.78
CA ASP A 14 -12.55 -31.68 -16.17
C ASP A 14 -13.21 -30.55 -15.34
N ARG A 15 -12.88 -30.43 -14.03
CA ARG A 15 -13.33 -29.34 -13.16
C ARG A 15 -12.70 -27.97 -13.48
N LEU A 16 -11.48 -27.95 -14.02
CA LEU A 16 -10.82 -26.72 -14.49
C LEU A 16 -11.28 -26.30 -15.88
N ALA A 17 -11.62 -27.26 -16.75
CA ALA A 17 -12.11 -26.99 -18.10
C ALA A 17 -13.61 -26.61 -18.14
N GLY A 18 -14.42 -27.11 -17.22
CA GLY A 18 -15.88 -26.93 -17.21
C GLY A 18 -16.41 -25.63 -16.60
N SER A 19 -15.56 -24.64 -16.27
CA SER A 19 -15.95 -23.49 -15.45
C SER A 19 -16.68 -22.34 -16.18
N ASP A 20 -17.41 -22.61 -17.27
CA ASP A 20 -18.18 -21.59 -18.02
C ASP A 20 -19.68 -21.92 -18.20
N GLU A 21 -20.14 -23.15 -17.87
CA GLU A 21 -21.56 -23.50 -18.00
C GLU A 21 -22.41 -23.17 -16.75
N LYS A 22 -22.91 -21.93 -16.73
CA LYS A 22 -24.26 -21.54 -16.24
C LYS A 22 -24.78 -22.26 -14.99
N VAL A 23 -24.20 -21.97 -13.82
CA VAL A 23 -24.84 -22.29 -12.53
C VAL A 23 -26.14 -21.51 -12.37
N LYS A 24 -27.27 -22.17 -12.63
CA LYS A 24 -28.63 -21.65 -12.34
C LYS A 24 -28.69 -21.15 -10.90
N LYS A 25 -29.10 -19.89 -10.70
CA LYS A 25 -29.34 -19.29 -9.38
C LYS A 25 -30.39 -20.10 -8.61
N ARG A 26 -29.94 -20.98 -7.70
CA ARG A 26 -30.81 -21.59 -6.69
C ARG A 26 -30.86 -20.64 -5.49
N THR A 27 -32.07 -20.16 -5.18
CA THR A 27 -32.36 -19.32 -4.03
C THR A 27 -32.11 -20.07 -2.73
N THR A 28 -30.92 -19.88 -2.14
CA THR A 28 -30.63 -20.34 -0.78
C THR A 28 -30.87 -19.20 0.20
N ASN A 29 -31.86 -19.35 1.07
CA ASN A 29 -32.14 -18.41 2.15
C ASN A 29 -30.90 -18.23 3.03
N LYS A 30 -30.40 -16.99 3.16
CA LYS A 30 -29.28 -16.67 4.06
C LYS A 30 -29.74 -16.81 5.52
N PRO A 31 -29.21 -17.74 6.33
CA PRO A 31 -29.22 -17.54 7.78
C PRO A 31 -28.40 -16.29 8.09
N ARG A 32 -28.90 -15.42 8.97
CA ARG A 32 -28.13 -14.26 9.46
C ARG A 32 -26.91 -14.76 10.22
N GLN A 33 -25.74 -14.74 9.58
CA GLN A 33 -24.48 -15.02 10.24
C GLN A 33 -24.22 -13.92 11.27
N LYS A 34 -24.27 -14.27 12.57
CA LYS A 34 -23.88 -13.36 13.65
C LYS A 34 -22.41 -13.02 13.46
N VAL A 35 -22.10 -11.74 13.31
CA VAL A 35 -20.72 -11.23 13.22
C VAL A 35 -19.95 -11.67 14.48
N PRO A 36 -18.82 -12.39 14.35
CA PRO A 36 -17.90 -12.58 15.47
C PRO A 36 -17.37 -11.22 15.92
N LYS A 37 -17.66 -10.87 17.18
CA LYS A 37 -17.25 -9.61 17.78
C LYS A 37 -15.73 -9.56 17.86
N GLN A 38 -15.11 -8.59 17.19
CA GLN A 38 -13.66 -8.41 17.20
C GLN A 38 -13.14 -8.32 18.65
N PRO A 39 -12.07 -9.05 19.02
CA PRO A 39 -11.42 -8.87 20.31
C PRO A 39 -10.92 -7.43 20.45
N ARG A 40 -11.24 -6.78 21.58
CA ARG A 40 -10.71 -5.46 21.89
C ARG A 40 -9.20 -5.56 22.15
N PRO A 41 -8.39 -4.57 21.76
CA PRO A 41 -7.02 -4.47 22.27
C PRO A 41 -7.05 -4.31 23.81
N PRO A 42 -6.03 -4.83 24.53
CA PRO A 42 -5.94 -4.72 25.97
C PRO A 42 -5.78 -3.25 26.44
N PRO A 43 -6.24 -2.90 27.65
CA PRO A 43 -6.20 -1.53 28.15
C PRO A 43 -4.76 -1.06 28.39
N GLN A 44 -4.44 0.14 27.93
CA GLN A 44 -3.14 0.77 28.20
C GLN A 44 -3.05 1.23 29.67
N PRO A 45 -1.89 1.06 30.33
CA PRO A 45 -1.65 1.65 31.64
C PRO A 45 -1.53 3.17 31.52
N LYS A 46 -2.35 3.90 32.30
CA LYS A 46 -2.30 5.36 32.37
C LYS A 46 -1.05 5.79 33.15
N VAL A 47 0.00 6.22 32.46
CA VAL A 47 1.12 6.92 33.11
C VAL A 47 0.73 8.39 33.25
N ASN A 48 0.50 8.81 34.50
CA ASN A 48 0.14 10.18 34.85
C ASN A 48 1.41 11.06 34.87
N VAL A 49 1.65 11.82 33.80
CA VAL A 49 2.73 12.82 33.78
C VAL A 49 2.25 14.07 34.52
N LYS A 50 2.74 14.25 35.75
CA LYS A 50 2.65 15.55 36.43
C LYS A 50 3.91 15.84 37.25
N GLN A 51 4.68 16.80 36.72
CA GLN A 51 5.63 17.71 37.37
C GLN A 51 6.32 17.26 38.68
N LEU A 52 7.65 17.29 38.66
CA LEU A 52 8.36 18.20 39.56
C LEU A 52 9.59 18.81 38.87
N ARG A 53 9.92 20.05 39.25
CA ARG A 53 11.00 20.89 38.73
C ARG A 53 11.74 21.45 39.95
N ASP A 54 13.06 21.29 39.97
CA ASP A 54 14.10 22.07 40.67
C ASP A 54 15.44 21.47 40.17
N ASP A 55 16.34 22.18 39.49
CA ASP A 55 17.22 23.30 39.91
C ASP A 55 18.41 22.85 40.80
N ASP A 56 19.55 23.56 40.63
CA ASP A 56 20.97 23.25 40.95
C ASP A 56 21.27 22.99 42.47
N PRO A 57 22.52 22.74 42.99
CA PRO A 57 23.86 22.72 42.36
C PRO A 57 24.88 21.62 42.80
N ASN A 58 25.99 21.51 42.03
CA ASN A 58 27.41 21.32 42.44
C ASN A 58 27.85 20.22 43.47
N PRO A 59 28.72 19.25 43.10
CA PRO A 59 29.16 18.16 43.98
C PRO A 59 30.52 18.39 44.69
N ARG A 60 30.53 18.93 45.94
CA ARG A 60 31.73 18.86 46.84
C ARG A 60 31.40 18.82 48.33
N LYS A 61 31.75 17.68 48.99
CA LYS A 61 32.28 17.47 50.37
C LYS A 61 31.98 16.01 50.77
N LEU A 62 32.99 15.14 50.84
CA LEU A 62 33.74 14.77 52.07
C LEU A 62 32.83 14.29 53.22
N LEU A 63 32.90 12.99 53.58
CA LEU A 63 33.43 12.46 54.86
C LEU A 63 33.14 10.93 55.02
N LEU A 64 34.18 10.17 55.39
CA LEU A 64 34.19 8.76 55.88
C LEU A 64 33.80 8.71 57.39
N PRO A 65 33.82 7.58 58.16
CA PRO A 65 34.05 6.14 57.88
C PRO A 65 32.80 5.30 58.35
N PRO A 66 32.81 4.10 58.99
CA PRO A 66 33.78 2.97 59.20
C PRO A 66 33.14 1.57 58.89
N PRO A 67 33.60 0.40 59.39
CA PRO A 67 34.93 -0.05 59.88
C PRO A 67 35.50 -1.25 59.06
N ALA A 68 36.67 -1.76 59.46
CA ALA A 68 37.41 -2.82 58.76
C ALA A 68 37.12 -4.27 59.25
N SER A 69 37.18 -5.24 58.34
CA SER A 69 37.52 -6.65 58.59
C SER A 69 38.13 -7.30 57.33
N ALA A 70 38.90 -8.38 57.48
CA ALA A 70 39.89 -8.83 56.49
C ALA A 70 39.40 -9.92 55.49
N GLY A 71 40.07 -10.02 54.33
CA GLY A 71 39.95 -11.18 53.42
C GLY A 71 40.01 -10.83 51.93
N TRP A 72 41.04 -11.32 51.24
CA TRP A 72 41.48 -11.04 49.85
C TRP A 72 40.45 -11.44 48.75
N PRO A 73 40.57 -11.00 47.47
CA PRO A 73 41.69 -11.44 46.62
C PRO A 73 42.30 -10.42 45.63
N VAL A 74 43.57 -10.69 45.31
CA VAL A 74 44.31 -10.43 44.06
C VAL A 74 43.71 -9.42 43.06
N LEU A 75 44.37 -8.26 42.94
CA LEU A 75 44.29 -7.43 41.74
C LEU A 75 44.96 -8.16 40.57
N LEU A 76 44.17 -8.79 39.69
CA LEU A 76 44.68 -9.21 38.38
C LEU A 76 45.12 -7.96 37.60
N PRO A 77 46.31 -7.95 36.97
CA PRO A 77 46.67 -6.87 36.08
C PRO A 77 45.68 -6.85 34.92
N VAL A 78 45.01 -5.72 34.71
CA VAL A 78 44.23 -5.49 33.49
C VAL A 78 45.23 -5.47 32.34
N GLN A 79 45.36 -6.59 31.63
CA GLN A 79 46.12 -6.60 30.39
C GLN A 79 45.47 -5.58 29.45
N PRO A 80 46.22 -4.63 28.87
CA PRO A 80 45.67 -3.78 27.84
C PRO A 80 45.23 -4.69 26.69
N LEU A 81 43.94 -4.64 26.36
CA LEU A 81 43.38 -5.40 25.24
C LEU A 81 43.87 -4.77 23.93
N VAL A 82 45.13 -5.00 23.59
CA VAL A 82 45.71 -4.65 22.29
C VAL A 82 45.24 -5.69 21.26
N ARG A 83 43.92 -5.74 21.05
CA ARG A 83 43.39 -6.24 19.78
C ARG A 83 43.80 -5.25 18.69
N PRO A 84 44.19 -5.72 17.50
CA PRO A 84 44.41 -4.87 16.33
C PRO A 84 43.05 -4.40 15.80
N ALA A 85 42.39 -3.50 16.55
CA ALA A 85 41.03 -3.04 16.27
C ALA A 85 40.90 -2.39 14.88
N SER A 86 41.99 -1.84 14.33
CA SER A 86 42.05 -1.35 12.95
C SER A 86 41.70 -2.44 11.93
N ALA A 87 42.27 -3.64 12.04
CA ALA A 87 42.07 -4.70 11.05
C ALA A 87 40.61 -5.22 11.04
N GLU A 88 39.96 -5.29 12.21
CA GLU A 88 38.53 -5.63 12.30
C GLU A 88 37.65 -4.50 11.71
N LEU A 89 38.00 -3.23 11.96
CA LEU A 89 37.28 -2.07 11.41
C LEU A 89 37.45 -1.93 9.89
N ASP A 90 38.65 -2.17 9.35
CA ASP A 90 38.94 -2.13 7.91
C ASP A 90 38.17 -3.24 7.18
N ALA A 91 38.10 -4.44 7.76
CA ALA A 91 37.27 -5.53 7.25
C ALA A 91 35.77 -5.17 7.24
N ILE A 92 35.26 -4.54 8.30
CA ILE A 92 33.87 -4.06 8.36
C ILE A 92 33.61 -3.00 7.27
N GLN A 93 34.50 -2.01 7.13
CA GLN A 93 34.35 -0.97 6.09
C GLN A 93 34.37 -1.56 4.68
N SER A 94 35.23 -2.56 4.41
CA SER A 94 35.28 -3.23 3.11
C SER A 94 33.96 -3.95 2.78
N VAL A 95 33.36 -4.65 3.76
CA VAL A 95 32.05 -5.32 3.59
C VAL A 95 30.93 -4.30 3.39
N VAL A 96 30.94 -3.16 4.10
CA VAL A 96 29.95 -2.08 3.91
C VAL A 96 30.04 -1.53 2.48
N LEU A 97 31.25 -1.16 2.02
CA LEU A 97 31.49 -0.63 0.68
C LEU A 97 31.08 -1.63 -0.43
N GLU A 98 31.33 -2.92 -0.23
CA GLU A 98 30.85 -3.96 -1.15
C GLU A 98 29.32 -4.06 -1.14
N SER A 99 28.68 -3.97 0.03
CA SER A 99 27.22 -4.01 0.15
C SER A 99 26.54 -2.82 -0.54
N GLU A 100 27.10 -1.61 -0.44
CA GLU A 100 26.62 -0.42 -1.15
C GLU A 100 26.72 -0.59 -2.67
N LYS A 101 27.84 -1.13 -3.16
CA LYS A 101 28.04 -1.45 -4.57
C LYS A 101 27.11 -2.55 -5.10
N VAL A 102 26.65 -3.45 -4.23
CA VAL A 102 25.62 -4.45 -4.57
C VAL A 102 24.23 -3.79 -4.58
N LEU A 103 23.92 -2.91 -3.62
CA LEU A 103 22.66 -2.16 -3.58
C LEU A 103 22.47 -1.29 -4.82
N GLU A 104 23.50 -0.55 -5.27
CA GLU A 104 23.43 0.27 -6.49
C GLU A 104 23.06 -0.57 -7.73
N LYS A 105 23.67 -1.76 -7.86
CA LYS A 105 23.36 -2.70 -8.96
C LYS A 105 21.93 -3.24 -8.87
N LEU A 106 21.46 -3.56 -7.67
CA LEU A 106 20.10 -4.05 -7.43
C LEU A 106 19.07 -2.96 -7.74
N GLN A 107 19.26 -1.73 -7.27
CA GLN A 107 18.40 -0.60 -7.58
C GLN A 107 18.32 -0.36 -9.11
N LYS A 108 19.46 -0.36 -9.79
CA LYS A 108 19.52 -0.25 -11.26
C LYS A 108 18.88 -1.45 -11.98
N GLN A 109 18.80 -2.62 -11.36
CA GLN A 109 18.04 -3.75 -11.88
C GLN A 109 16.54 -3.59 -11.64
N GLU A 110 16.13 -3.13 -10.46
CA GLU A 110 14.75 -2.83 -10.09
C GLU A 110 14.16 -1.78 -11.03
N GLU A 111 14.81 -0.63 -11.22
CA GLU A 111 14.36 0.43 -12.14
C GLU A 111 14.10 -0.09 -13.56
N ARG A 112 15.01 -0.92 -14.09
CA ARG A 112 14.86 -1.56 -15.41
C ARG A 112 13.73 -2.59 -15.43
N MET A 113 13.48 -3.29 -14.34
CA MET A 113 12.35 -4.23 -14.22
C MET A 113 11.02 -3.48 -14.12
N VAL A 114 10.94 -2.41 -13.33
CA VAL A 114 9.77 -1.54 -13.20
C VAL A 114 9.40 -0.92 -14.55
N GLN A 115 10.38 -0.43 -15.32
CA GLN A 115 10.16 0.08 -16.68
C GLN A 115 9.55 -1.01 -17.59
N LYS A 116 10.16 -2.20 -17.65
CA LYS A 116 9.66 -3.33 -18.46
C LYS A 116 8.26 -3.77 -18.08
N VAL A 117 7.96 -3.88 -16.77
CA VAL A 117 6.62 -4.26 -16.28
C VAL A 117 5.60 -3.17 -16.60
N THR A 118 5.96 -1.89 -16.45
CA THR A 118 5.09 -0.76 -16.78
C THR A 118 4.78 -0.68 -18.26
N GLU A 119 5.77 -0.87 -19.14
CA GLU A 119 5.60 -0.92 -20.58
C GLU A 119 4.71 -2.10 -20.99
N ARG A 120 5.00 -3.30 -20.46
CA ARG A 120 4.18 -4.49 -20.73
C ARG A 120 2.74 -4.34 -20.21
N ALA A 121 2.53 -3.72 -19.06
CA ALA A 121 1.20 -3.45 -18.53
C ALA A 121 0.41 -2.47 -19.43
N LYS A 122 1.07 -1.42 -19.94
CA LYS A 122 0.48 -0.50 -20.93
C LYS A 122 0.14 -1.23 -22.24
N ASP A 123 1.02 -2.12 -22.71
CA ASP A 123 0.82 -2.88 -23.94
C ASP A 123 -0.35 -3.86 -23.83
N LEU A 124 -0.42 -4.65 -22.76
CA LEU A 124 -1.54 -5.56 -22.46
C LEU A 124 -2.86 -4.77 -22.33
N HIS A 125 -2.85 -3.64 -21.60
CA HIS A 125 -4.03 -2.78 -21.49
C HIS A 125 -4.44 -2.17 -22.85
N GLY A 126 -3.47 -1.85 -23.70
CA GLY A 126 -3.67 -1.32 -25.05
C GLY A 126 -4.03 -2.35 -26.12
N LYS A 127 -3.89 -3.66 -25.86
CA LYS A 127 -4.17 -4.74 -26.83
C LYS A 127 -5.31 -5.65 -26.39
N GLU A 128 -5.24 -6.17 -25.17
CA GLU A 128 -6.12 -7.23 -24.65
C GLU A 128 -7.28 -6.65 -23.83
N PHE A 129 -7.03 -5.59 -23.05
CA PHE A 129 -8.02 -4.99 -22.12
C PHE A 129 -8.58 -3.65 -22.59
N LYS A 130 -8.47 -3.34 -23.89
CA LYS A 130 -9.27 -2.26 -24.48
C LYS A 130 -10.74 -2.60 -24.30
N LEU A 131 -11.48 -1.75 -23.58
CA LEU A 131 -12.94 -1.80 -23.65
C LEU A 131 -13.35 -1.69 -25.13
N PRO A 132 -14.26 -2.56 -25.63
CA PRO A 132 -14.79 -2.44 -26.98
C PRO A 132 -15.21 -0.99 -27.23
N TYR A 133 -14.77 -0.42 -28.35
CA TYR A 133 -14.77 1.02 -28.63
C TYR A 133 -15.98 1.72 -28.01
N GLN A 134 -15.75 2.44 -26.90
CA GLN A 134 -16.81 3.19 -26.24
C GLN A 134 -17.23 4.28 -27.21
N LYS A 135 -18.43 4.14 -27.78
CA LYS A 135 -19.01 5.15 -28.67
C LYS A 135 -18.96 6.49 -27.92
N PRO A 136 -18.39 7.56 -28.52
CA PRO A 136 -18.27 8.85 -27.84
C PRO A 136 -19.66 9.30 -27.39
N MET A 137 -19.76 9.86 -26.18
CA MET A 137 -21.05 10.19 -25.59
C MET A 137 -21.78 11.20 -26.51
N PRO A 138 -22.95 10.85 -27.08
CA PRO A 138 -23.48 11.59 -28.24
C PRO A 138 -23.82 13.07 -28.00
N CYS A 139 -23.96 13.47 -26.73
CA CYS A 139 -24.31 14.83 -26.32
C CYS A 139 -23.17 15.58 -25.61
N MET A 140 -21.91 15.15 -25.80
CA MET A 140 -20.73 15.84 -25.27
C MET A 140 -20.70 17.36 -25.55
N PRO A 141 -20.91 17.87 -26.79
CA PRO A 141 -20.79 19.31 -27.04
C PRO A 141 -21.86 20.13 -26.28
N ASP A 142 -23.11 19.66 -26.27
CA ASP A 142 -24.18 20.33 -25.52
C ASP A 142 -23.94 20.26 -24.00
N TYR A 143 -23.42 19.13 -23.51
CA TYR A 143 -23.03 18.96 -22.10
C TYR A 143 -21.91 19.91 -21.69
N GLU A 144 -20.86 20.04 -22.51
CA GLU A 144 -19.73 20.93 -22.23
C GLU A 144 -20.13 22.40 -22.29
N ALA A 145 -20.95 22.81 -23.26
CA ALA A 145 -21.49 24.17 -23.34
C ALA A 145 -22.37 24.51 -22.13
N CYS A 146 -23.28 23.62 -21.75
CA CYS A 146 -24.11 23.75 -20.55
C CYS A 146 -23.26 23.86 -19.27
N ARG A 147 -22.24 22.99 -19.13
CA ARG A 147 -21.31 22.99 -17.99
C ARG A 147 -20.40 24.23 -17.97
N ALA A 148 -20.00 24.78 -19.11
CA ALA A 148 -19.22 26.01 -19.20
C ALA A 148 -20.04 27.20 -18.69
N CYS A 149 -21.26 27.36 -19.21
CA CYS A 149 -22.17 28.42 -18.79
C CYS A 149 -22.43 28.39 -17.26
N TYR A 150 -22.65 27.22 -16.66
CA TYR A 150 -22.85 27.13 -15.20
C TYR A 150 -21.61 27.48 -14.36
N LYS A 151 -20.39 27.38 -14.91
CA LYS A 151 -19.18 27.87 -14.24
C LYS A 151 -19.04 29.39 -14.34
N GLU A 152 -19.52 29.98 -15.43
CA GLU A 152 -19.46 31.43 -15.67
C GLU A 152 -20.59 32.18 -14.94
N HIS A 153 -21.78 31.56 -14.83
CA HIS A 153 -22.99 32.16 -14.27
C HIS A 153 -23.44 31.48 -12.96
N ILE A 154 -22.53 31.29 -12.01
CA ILE A 154 -22.80 30.65 -10.70
C ILE A 154 -23.97 31.32 -9.96
N ASN A 155 -24.10 32.65 -10.08
CA ASN A 155 -25.12 33.45 -9.39
C ASN A 155 -26.42 33.65 -10.22
N ASP A 156 -26.42 33.39 -11.52
CA ASP A 156 -27.59 33.54 -12.42
C ASP A 156 -27.71 32.31 -13.34
N ILE A 157 -27.93 31.17 -12.68
CA ILE A 157 -28.08 29.83 -13.26
C ILE A 157 -29.15 29.79 -14.37
N LEU A 158 -30.13 30.70 -14.35
CA LEU A 158 -31.21 30.77 -15.34
C LEU A 158 -30.74 31.23 -16.73
N ARG A 159 -29.59 31.93 -16.82
CA ARG A 159 -28.95 32.30 -18.11
C ARG A 159 -28.60 31.07 -18.96
N CYS A 160 -28.30 29.95 -18.32
CA CYS A 160 -27.93 28.70 -18.98
C CYS A 160 -29.12 27.83 -19.41
N SER A 161 -30.36 28.31 -19.23
CA SER A 161 -31.59 27.58 -19.54
C SER A 161 -31.68 27.11 -21.00
N SER A 162 -31.23 27.93 -21.95
CA SER A 162 -31.16 27.56 -23.38
C SER A 162 -30.22 26.38 -23.64
N LEU A 163 -29.00 26.43 -23.10
CA LEU A 163 -28.00 25.36 -23.23
C LEU A 163 -28.44 24.08 -22.52
N THR A 164 -29.11 24.21 -21.38
CA THR A 164 -29.70 23.08 -20.64
C THR A 164 -30.82 22.41 -21.44
N LYS A 165 -31.65 23.20 -22.14
CA LYS A 165 -32.68 22.69 -23.04
C LYS A 165 -32.05 21.95 -24.24
N ASN A 166 -31.01 22.50 -24.87
CA ASN A 166 -30.31 21.86 -25.99
C ASN A 166 -29.74 20.49 -25.59
N TYR A 167 -29.06 20.43 -24.44
CA TYR A 167 -28.55 19.17 -23.89
C TYR A 167 -29.67 18.15 -23.63
N TYR A 168 -30.78 18.58 -23.04
CA TYR A 168 -31.94 17.72 -22.82
C TYR A 168 -32.54 17.19 -24.13
N GLU A 169 -32.69 18.03 -25.15
CA GLU A 169 -33.19 17.64 -26.47
C GLU A 169 -32.23 16.70 -27.21
N CYS A 170 -30.92 16.86 -27.07
CA CYS A 170 -29.96 15.86 -27.54
C CYS A 170 -30.16 14.51 -26.84
N VAL A 171 -30.21 14.50 -25.50
CA VAL A 171 -30.38 13.26 -24.71
C VAL A 171 -31.68 12.54 -25.06
N GLN A 172 -32.77 13.27 -25.30
CA GLN A 172 -34.04 12.68 -25.73
C GLN A 172 -33.97 12.05 -27.12
N ARG A 173 -33.38 12.74 -28.12
CA ARG A 173 -33.17 12.19 -29.47
C ARG A 173 -32.33 10.92 -29.44
N VAL A 174 -31.25 10.90 -28.66
CA VAL A 174 -30.37 9.73 -28.51
C VAL A 174 -31.08 8.54 -27.86
N LYS A 175 -31.90 8.78 -26.83
CA LYS A 175 -32.73 7.72 -26.21
C LYS A 175 -33.72 7.12 -27.20
N GLN A 176 -34.37 7.95 -28.02
CA GLN A 176 -35.33 7.49 -29.04
C GLN A 176 -34.63 6.66 -30.13
N GLN A 177 -33.44 7.07 -30.58
CA GLN A 177 -32.65 6.31 -31.55
C GLN A 177 -32.15 4.97 -30.99
N ALA A 178 -31.72 4.93 -29.73
CA ALA A 178 -31.32 3.69 -29.05
C ALA A 178 -32.48 2.68 -28.95
N GLY A 179 -33.71 3.16 -28.71
CA GLY A 179 -34.91 2.30 -28.69
C GLY A 179 -35.42 1.84 -30.06
N TYR A 180 -34.85 2.35 -31.16
CA TYR A 180 -35.25 1.99 -32.54
C TYR A 180 -34.28 1.00 -33.22
N GLY A 181 -33.07 0.83 -32.68
CA GLY A 181 -32.03 -0.06 -33.22
C GLY A 181 -32.02 -1.49 -32.65
N ASP A 182 -32.97 -1.82 -31.79
CA ASP A 182 -33.14 -3.13 -31.10
C ASP A 182 -34.40 -3.88 -31.61
N LYS A 183 -34.75 -3.70 -32.89
CA LYS A 183 -35.88 -4.36 -33.58
C LYS A 183 -35.46 -4.93 -34.93
#